data_AF-A0A2V6Q6V0-F1
#
_entry.id   AF-A0A2V6Q6V0-F1
#
_cell.length_a   1.000
_cell.length_b   1.000
_cell.length_c   1.000
_cell.angle_alpha   90.00
_cell.angle_beta   90.00
_cell.angle_gamma   90.00
#
_symmetry.space_group_name_H-M   'P 1'
#
loop_
_entity.id
_entity.type
_entity.pdbx_description
1 polymer ?
#
loop_
_entity_poly.entity_id
_entity_poly.type
_entity_poly.pdbx_seq_one_letter_code
_entity_poly.pdbx_strand_id
1 'polypeptide(L)'
;MRIVLISSVAMILLIAPRTAGAADEMCGSATVWASPSVVNYQTVIRGADKHRSQPNFTVFIELPDGSAANIDPGSITLNGVPVLPEPSGVGDENGNGVDDLMVKSERSALANSNGLVRVAGKTISGSCFAGETVIEILCVPVERSDYFIDFTTSSMPDAQFDGLVARLAVHRVKPAPYCPNVRALVLVPGRTIAATAAFDLQYQDYSLMERLAMRGIDTFAFSPLGFGLSALPSGSNPLDDACNASLPAFEPDGTCKSTAGCDSRQGLPASQSMDQQGSNTYLNPIDSNGEHIPGHNGPLEDRCAHTSKTRFQIVTDQVAQLQRVVNDVLSKTGLDKVHLLGASFGGPVVGKYLGDIDGKLNGVGEDRYAGETMGQRQAKVAGVIFQSSIFRPLANAASPNGGTWPLGLISREDAIANFHVVSTCTGQVDAGIPDALWAAIQAGDQIGATWGPQPTGLGRYPIVPRFGWNDAVTTRIPVPALVLNGLNDSVVPVARSVQISNSSPAQVPVVEWTSGAQCLPGYAFKPWPPNSDPALPTRCRLDNRVLVQLDCASHGLLWETCSGENCVDPHKTAQRRIADWILTGK
;
A
#
# COMPACT_ATOMS: atom_id res chain seq x y z
N MET A 1 45.41 29.25 -31.00
CA MET A 1 45.57 28.30 -32.12
C MET A 1 46.82 27.45 -31.88
N ARG A 2 46.63 26.29 -31.26
CA ARG A 2 47.59 25.18 -31.19
C ARG A 2 46.76 23.93 -30.90
N ILE A 3 46.75 23.03 -31.87
CA ILE A 3 46.04 21.75 -31.87
C ILE A 3 46.87 20.79 -31.01
N VAL A 4 46.21 20.09 -30.08
CA VAL A 4 46.73 18.88 -29.44
C VAL A 4 45.64 17.83 -29.56
N LEU A 5 45.88 16.85 -30.45
CA LEU A 5 45.10 15.62 -30.52
C LEU A 5 45.39 14.79 -29.27
N ILE A 6 44.34 14.39 -28.54
CA ILE A 6 44.42 13.28 -27.59
C ILE A 6 43.48 12.19 -28.09
N SER A 7 44.09 11.03 -28.29
CA SER A 7 43.54 9.80 -28.83
C SER A 7 42.40 9.26 -27.96
N SER A 8 41.22 9.11 -28.55
CA SER A 8 40.09 8.39 -27.97
C SER A 8 40.34 6.89 -28.07
N VAL A 9 40.62 6.24 -26.94
CA VAL A 9 40.54 4.78 -26.83
C VAL A 9 39.05 4.41 -26.86
N ALA A 10 38.54 4.09 -28.04
CA ALA A 10 37.26 3.42 -28.19
C ALA A 10 37.41 1.99 -27.66
N MET A 11 36.85 1.72 -26.49
CA MET A 11 36.61 0.36 -26.02
C MET A 11 35.56 -0.25 -26.95
N ILE A 12 36.05 -0.93 -27.99
CA ILE A 12 35.24 -1.79 -28.86
C ILE A 12 34.70 -2.89 -27.96
N LEU A 13 33.44 -2.76 -27.55
CA LEU A 13 32.67 -3.88 -27.06
C LEU A 13 32.56 -4.84 -28.26
N LEU A 14 33.38 -5.88 -28.27
CA LEU A 14 33.20 -7.03 -29.14
C LEU A 14 31.83 -7.62 -28.78
N ILE A 15 30.80 -7.17 -29.51
CA ILE A 15 29.56 -7.90 -29.64
C ILE A 15 29.97 -9.21 -30.29
N ALA A 16 30.09 -10.27 -29.49
CA ALA A 16 30.12 -11.61 -30.03
C ALA A 16 28.90 -11.71 -30.96
N PRO A 17 29.06 -12.08 -32.24
CA PRO A 17 27.90 -12.37 -33.07
C PRO A 17 27.09 -13.40 -32.30
N ARG A 18 25.81 -13.12 -32.08
CA ARG A 18 24.86 -14.18 -31.70
C ARG A 18 25.11 -15.27 -32.71
N THR A 19 25.69 -16.39 -32.26
CA THR A 19 25.48 -17.65 -32.95
C THR A 19 23.98 -17.70 -33.18
N ALA A 20 23.56 -17.86 -34.43
CA ALA A 20 22.20 -18.25 -34.74
C ALA A 20 21.96 -19.59 -34.04
N GLY A 21 21.60 -19.52 -32.76
CA GLY A 21 20.91 -20.59 -32.08
C GLY A 21 19.66 -20.85 -32.89
N ALA A 22 19.34 -22.13 -33.02
CA ALA A 22 18.17 -22.65 -33.71
C ALA A 22 16.99 -21.68 -33.60
N ALA A 23 16.26 -21.50 -34.71
CA ALA A 23 14.95 -20.87 -34.68
C ALA A 23 14.21 -21.38 -33.44
N ASP A 24 13.84 -20.46 -32.53
CA ASP A 24 12.91 -20.78 -31.44
C ASP A 24 11.67 -21.31 -32.14
N GLU A 25 11.56 -22.64 -32.19
CA GLU A 25 10.38 -23.33 -32.65
C GLU A 25 9.26 -22.80 -31.76
N MET A 26 8.30 -22.07 -32.33
CA MET A 26 7.17 -21.54 -31.56
C MET A 26 6.36 -22.73 -31.07
N CYS A 27 6.69 -23.23 -29.88
CA CYS A 27 6.01 -24.34 -29.26
C CYS A 27 4.54 -23.99 -29.01
N GLY A 28 3.68 -24.99 -29.08
CA GLY A 28 2.27 -24.84 -28.73
C GLY A 28 2.09 -24.39 -27.28
N SER A 29 0.99 -23.73 -26.96
CA SER A 29 0.65 -23.37 -25.57
C SER A 29 -0.02 -24.53 -24.85
N ALA A 30 0.30 -24.73 -23.57
CA ALA A 30 -0.40 -25.61 -22.66
C ALA A 30 -0.97 -24.83 -21.48
N THR A 31 -2.15 -25.22 -20.99
CA THR A 31 -2.68 -24.77 -19.70
C THR A 31 -2.05 -25.61 -18.61
N VAL A 32 -1.58 -24.97 -17.53
CA VAL A 32 -0.81 -25.64 -16.49
C VAL A 32 -1.23 -25.15 -15.10
N TRP A 33 -1.39 -26.08 -14.16
CA TRP A 33 -1.47 -25.80 -12.73
C TRP A 33 -0.69 -26.81 -11.90
N ALA A 34 -0.47 -26.48 -10.62
CA ALA A 34 0.30 -27.32 -9.71
C ALA A 34 -0.43 -27.52 -8.38
N SER A 35 -0.23 -28.70 -7.78
CA SER A 35 -0.74 -29.07 -6.46
C SER A 35 0.37 -29.65 -5.56
N PRO A 36 0.55 -29.14 -4.33
CA PRO A 36 -0.18 -28.01 -3.76
C PRO A 36 0.24 -26.70 -4.42
N SER A 37 -0.69 -25.74 -4.50
CA SER A 37 -0.44 -24.40 -5.06
C SER A 37 0.40 -23.51 -4.12
N VAL A 38 0.61 -23.94 -2.87
CA VAL A 38 1.37 -23.25 -1.83
C VAL A 38 2.32 -24.24 -1.15
N VAL A 39 3.55 -23.82 -0.90
CA VAL A 39 4.59 -24.60 -0.24
C VAL A 39 5.38 -23.76 0.76
N ASN A 40 5.84 -24.37 1.86
CA ASN A 40 6.63 -23.65 2.86
C ASN A 40 8.12 -23.56 2.42
N TYR A 41 8.73 -22.39 2.51
CA TYR A 41 10.14 -22.15 2.19
C TYR A 41 11.09 -23.15 2.87
N GLN A 42 10.89 -23.49 4.15
CA GLN A 42 11.71 -24.48 4.84
C GLN A 42 11.71 -25.85 4.13
N THR A 43 10.56 -26.23 3.55
CA THR A 43 10.38 -27.48 2.82
C THR A 43 11.02 -27.47 1.44
N VAL A 44 11.27 -26.28 0.88
CA VAL A 44 11.76 -26.08 -0.49
C VAL A 44 13.25 -25.75 -0.52
N ILE A 45 13.80 -25.03 0.47
CA ILE A 45 15.12 -24.39 0.36
C ILE A 45 16.08 -24.69 1.53
N ARG A 46 15.64 -25.16 2.71
CA ARG A 46 16.57 -25.59 3.80
C ARG A 46 16.63 -27.10 4.02
N GLY A 47 17.71 -27.69 3.51
CA GLY A 47 18.37 -28.88 4.05
C GLY A 47 18.58 -29.97 3.00
N ALA A 48 19.81 -30.18 2.54
CA ALA A 48 20.23 -31.30 1.68
C ALA A 48 19.65 -32.66 2.14
N ASP A 49 19.44 -32.81 3.45
CA ASP A 49 18.90 -34.02 4.08
C ASP A 49 17.36 -34.02 4.19
N LYS A 50 16.69 -32.86 4.18
CA LYS A 50 15.22 -32.72 4.21
C LYS A 50 14.58 -32.57 2.83
N HIS A 51 15.30 -32.10 1.82
CA HIS A 51 14.85 -32.13 0.41
C HIS A 51 14.53 -33.56 -0.04
N ARG A 52 15.25 -34.55 0.49
CA ARG A 52 15.07 -35.98 0.18
C ARG A 52 13.91 -36.64 0.95
N SER A 53 13.34 -35.96 1.96
CA SER A 53 12.38 -36.57 2.90
C SER A 53 11.00 -35.91 2.91
N GLN A 54 10.69 -35.00 1.97
CA GLN A 54 9.40 -34.30 1.87
C GLN A 54 8.79 -34.39 0.46
N PRO A 55 7.45 -34.38 0.31
CA PRO A 55 6.75 -34.93 -0.85
C PRO A 55 6.88 -34.11 -2.13
N ASN A 56 6.90 -34.83 -3.25
CA ASN A 56 6.75 -34.34 -4.62
C ASN A 56 5.49 -33.47 -4.77
N PHE A 57 5.51 -32.52 -5.70
CA PHE A 57 4.30 -31.82 -6.13
C PHE A 57 3.82 -32.38 -7.47
N THR A 58 2.52 -32.25 -7.75
CA THR A 58 1.93 -32.59 -9.04
C THR A 58 1.85 -31.34 -9.91
N VAL A 59 2.17 -31.47 -11.19
CA VAL A 59 1.78 -30.53 -12.23
C VAL A 59 0.78 -31.20 -13.15
N PHE A 60 -0.26 -30.47 -13.50
CA PHE A 60 -1.31 -30.87 -14.42
C PHE A 60 -1.12 -30.08 -15.71
N ILE A 61 -1.20 -30.76 -16.84
CA ILE A 61 -0.88 -30.20 -18.16
C ILE A 61 -2.03 -30.54 -19.11
N GLU A 62 -2.72 -29.51 -19.57
CA GLU A 62 -3.76 -29.58 -20.59
C GLU A 62 -3.24 -29.04 -21.92
N LEU A 63 -3.44 -29.80 -22.99
CA LEU A 63 -3.29 -29.29 -24.34
C LEU A 63 -4.63 -28.76 -24.87
N PRO A 64 -4.65 -27.69 -25.68
CA PRO A 64 -5.88 -27.08 -26.19
C PRO A 64 -6.78 -28.03 -27.01
N ASP A 65 -6.20 -29.11 -27.54
CA ASP A 65 -6.90 -30.12 -28.34
C ASP A 65 -7.37 -31.33 -27.49
N GLY A 66 -7.19 -31.28 -26.16
CA GLY A 66 -7.55 -32.34 -25.22
C GLY A 66 -6.69 -33.60 -25.34
N SER A 67 -5.54 -33.51 -26.02
CA SER A 67 -4.70 -34.68 -26.31
C SER A 67 -3.70 -35.02 -25.19
N ALA A 68 -4.04 -34.84 -23.92
CA ALA A 68 -3.11 -35.09 -22.81
C ALA A 68 -2.52 -36.51 -22.80
N ALA A 69 -3.29 -37.53 -23.22
CA ALA A 69 -2.81 -38.90 -23.38
C ALA A 69 -1.70 -39.06 -24.45
N ASN A 70 -1.57 -38.09 -25.37
CA ASN A 70 -0.56 -38.04 -26.42
C ASN A 70 0.68 -37.23 -26.04
N ILE A 71 0.77 -36.72 -24.82
CA ILE A 71 2.00 -36.10 -24.30
C ILE A 71 3.01 -37.21 -23.97
N ASP A 72 4.29 -37.03 -24.34
CA ASP A 72 5.38 -37.91 -23.90
C ASP A 72 5.84 -37.48 -22.50
N PRO A 73 5.53 -38.24 -21.42
CA PRO A 73 5.88 -37.83 -20.06
C PRO A 73 7.39 -37.72 -19.85
N GLY A 74 8.19 -38.52 -20.57
CA GLY A 74 9.65 -38.52 -20.47
C GLY A 74 10.31 -37.27 -21.06
N SER A 75 9.58 -36.52 -21.88
CA SER A 75 10.04 -35.25 -22.47
C SER A 75 9.84 -34.04 -21.55
N ILE A 76 9.08 -34.19 -20.46
CA ILE A 76 8.62 -33.06 -19.66
C ILE A 76 9.71 -32.61 -18.71
N THR A 77 9.94 -31.31 -18.71
CA THR A 77 10.80 -30.63 -17.75
C THR A 77 10.06 -29.50 -17.05
N LEU A 78 10.34 -29.33 -15.76
CA LEU A 78 9.88 -28.22 -14.95
C LEU A 78 11.09 -27.36 -14.57
N ASN A 79 11.15 -26.13 -15.06
CA ASN A 79 12.32 -25.26 -14.93
C ASN A 79 13.64 -25.94 -15.39
N GLY A 80 13.56 -26.80 -16.41
CA GLY A 80 14.69 -27.58 -16.92
C GLY A 80 15.05 -28.83 -16.11
N VAL A 81 14.33 -29.12 -15.02
CA VAL A 81 14.48 -30.36 -14.23
C VAL A 81 13.48 -31.40 -14.76
N PRO A 82 13.93 -32.61 -15.17
CA PRO A 82 13.03 -33.68 -15.59
C PRO A 82 12.00 -34.03 -14.51
N VAL A 83 10.79 -34.37 -14.94
CA VAL A 83 9.76 -34.92 -14.03
C VAL A 83 10.15 -36.32 -13.56
N LEU A 84 9.53 -36.77 -12.48
CA LEU A 84 9.74 -38.11 -11.97
C LEU A 84 9.07 -39.14 -12.88
N PRO A 85 9.65 -40.34 -13.05
CA PRO A 85 9.08 -41.38 -13.90
C PRO A 85 7.67 -41.80 -13.47
N GLU A 86 7.40 -41.78 -12.17
CA GLU A 86 6.13 -42.16 -11.57
C GLU A 86 5.86 -41.35 -10.28
N PRO A 87 4.59 -41.18 -9.87
CA PRO A 87 3.37 -41.46 -10.66
C PRO A 87 3.13 -40.43 -11.77
N SER A 88 2.80 -40.93 -12.97
CA SER A 88 2.22 -40.14 -14.06
C SER A 88 0.83 -40.70 -14.41
N GLY A 89 -0.15 -39.84 -14.69
CA GLY A 89 -1.53 -40.29 -14.96
C GLY A 89 -2.30 -39.32 -15.84
N VAL A 90 -3.43 -39.77 -16.38
CA VAL A 90 -4.31 -38.94 -17.22
C VAL A 90 -5.72 -38.90 -16.62
N GLY A 91 -6.33 -37.72 -16.55
CA GLY A 91 -7.72 -37.54 -16.15
C GLY A 91 -8.14 -36.07 -16.06
N ASP A 92 -9.43 -35.79 -16.11
CA ASP A 92 -10.04 -34.45 -16.02
C ASP A 92 -10.15 -33.98 -14.56
N GLU A 93 -9.08 -33.38 -14.04
CA GLU A 93 -8.97 -33.10 -12.61
C GLU A 93 -9.64 -31.78 -12.19
N ASN A 94 -9.94 -30.92 -13.14
CA ASN A 94 -10.69 -29.67 -12.90
C ASN A 94 -12.17 -29.76 -13.32
N GLY A 95 -12.60 -30.89 -13.91
CA GLY A 95 -13.99 -31.16 -14.28
C GLY A 95 -14.48 -30.38 -15.49
N ASN A 96 -13.58 -29.91 -16.36
CA ASN A 96 -13.91 -29.11 -17.54
C ASN A 96 -14.18 -29.97 -18.79
N GLY A 97 -14.06 -31.30 -18.68
CA GLY A 97 -14.22 -32.27 -19.77
C GLY A 97 -12.98 -32.46 -20.65
N VAL A 98 -11.82 -31.95 -20.24
CA VAL A 98 -10.52 -32.07 -20.91
C VAL A 98 -9.59 -32.86 -20.01
N ASP A 99 -8.99 -33.93 -20.53
CA ASP A 99 -8.05 -34.73 -19.76
C ASP A 99 -6.73 -33.97 -19.50
N ASP A 100 -6.17 -34.14 -18.31
CA ASP A 100 -4.90 -33.58 -17.86
C ASP A 100 -3.83 -34.65 -17.78
N LEU A 101 -2.61 -34.35 -18.22
CA LEU A 101 -1.47 -35.16 -17.81
C LEU A 101 -0.99 -34.68 -16.43
N MET A 102 -1.05 -35.58 -15.47
CA MET A 102 -0.49 -35.43 -14.13
C MET A 102 0.95 -35.92 -14.12
N VAL A 103 1.89 -35.08 -13.72
CA VAL A 103 3.29 -35.45 -13.51
C VAL A 103 3.77 -35.05 -12.12
N LYS A 104 4.57 -35.91 -11.48
CA LYS A 104 5.23 -35.58 -10.22
C LYS A 104 6.60 -34.96 -10.45
N SER A 105 6.97 -34.01 -9.60
CA SER A 105 8.32 -33.45 -9.61
C SER A 105 8.85 -33.20 -8.20
N GLU A 106 10.16 -33.31 -8.08
CA GLU A 106 10.88 -32.93 -6.88
C GLU A 106 10.85 -31.41 -6.68
N ARG A 107 10.80 -30.97 -5.42
CA ARG A 107 10.83 -29.54 -5.08
C ARG A 107 12.15 -28.85 -5.45
N SER A 108 13.18 -29.60 -5.83
CA SER A 108 14.42 -29.06 -6.40
C SER A 108 14.16 -28.19 -7.65
N ALA A 109 13.10 -28.47 -8.40
CA ALA A 109 12.64 -27.64 -9.52
C ALA A 109 12.24 -26.20 -9.10
N LEU A 110 11.98 -25.96 -7.81
CA LEU A 110 11.56 -24.66 -7.28
C LEU A 110 12.70 -23.87 -6.61
N ALA A 111 13.87 -24.48 -6.41
CA ALA A 111 14.94 -23.92 -5.58
C ALA A 111 15.41 -22.53 -6.02
N ASN A 112 15.31 -22.21 -7.32
CA ASN A 112 15.80 -20.96 -7.90
C ASN A 112 14.73 -20.17 -8.68
N SER A 113 13.45 -20.57 -8.62
CA SER A 113 12.43 -20.02 -9.51
C SER A 113 11.50 -18.97 -8.89
N ASN A 114 11.68 -18.66 -7.60
CA ASN A 114 10.72 -17.87 -6.80
C ASN A 114 9.28 -18.40 -6.93
N GLY A 115 9.12 -19.71 -7.15
CA GLY A 115 7.82 -20.35 -7.31
C GLY A 115 7.29 -20.41 -8.75
N LEU A 116 7.89 -19.72 -9.72
CA LEU A 116 7.55 -19.89 -11.13
C LEU A 116 7.88 -21.31 -11.58
N VAL A 117 6.98 -21.96 -12.31
CA VAL A 117 7.18 -23.28 -12.90
C VAL A 117 6.96 -23.16 -14.40
N ARG A 118 8.06 -23.19 -15.14
CA ARG A 118 8.06 -23.28 -16.61
C ARG A 118 7.98 -24.74 -17.01
N VAL A 119 6.90 -25.13 -17.66
CA VAL A 119 6.71 -26.46 -18.23
C VAL A 119 7.13 -26.42 -19.69
N ALA A 120 7.98 -27.36 -20.09
CA ALA A 120 8.28 -27.62 -21.48
C ALA A 120 8.21 -29.12 -21.72
N GLY A 121 7.63 -29.53 -22.85
CA GLY A 121 7.48 -30.94 -23.21
C GLY A 121 7.20 -31.13 -24.70
N LYS A 122 7.01 -32.39 -25.09
CA LYS A 122 6.66 -32.81 -26.44
C LYS A 122 5.50 -33.80 -26.43
N THR A 123 4.74 -33.81 -27.52
CA THR A 123 3.83 -34.91 -27.81
C THR A 123 4.61 -36.15 -28.27
N ILE A 124 3.98 -37.33 -28.24
CA ILE A 124 4.53 -38.58 -28.80
C ILE A 124 4.89 -38.41 -30.29
N SER A 125 4.18 -37.54 -31.01
CA SER A 125 4.47 -37.19 -32.42
C SER A 125 5.65 -36.22 -32.59
N GLY A 126 6.21 -35.69 -31.51
CA GLY A 126 7.41 -34.84 -31.50
C GLY A 126 7.16 -33.33 -31.47
N SER A 127 5.90 -32.87 -31.56
CA SER A 127 5.55 -31.44 -31.48
C SER A 127 5.81 -30.89 -30.08
N CYS A 128 6.48 -29.74 -29.97
CA CYS A 128 6.77 -29.14 -28.66
C CYS A 128 5.61 -28.27 -28.15
N PHE A 129 5.49 -28.19 -26.82
CA PHE A 129 4.59 -27.28 -26.11
C PHE A 129 5.26 -26.67 -24.89
N ALA A 130 4.73 -25.54 -24.42
CA ALA A 130 5.15 -24.88 -23.20
C ALA A 130 3.97 -24.27 -22.44
N GLY A 131 4.11 -24.20 -21.12
CA GLY A 131 3.15 -23.55 -20.24
C GLY A 131 3.83 -23.03 -18.98
N GLU A 132 3.14 -22.17 -18.25
CA GLU A 132 3.65 -21.61 -17.00
C GLU A 132 2.60 -21.71 -15.90
N THR A 133 3.05 -22.04 -14.70
CA THR A 133 2.24 -21.91 -13.48
C THR A 133 3.08 -21.37 -12.34
N VAL A 134 2.45 -21.04 -11.21
CA VAL A 134 3.13 -20.50 -10.04
C VAL A 134 2.72 -21.27 -8.80
N ILE A 135 3.71 -21.78 -8.08
CA ILE A 135 3.56 -22.30 -6.73
C ILE A 135 4.04 -21.24 -5.76
N GLU A 136 3.20 -20.84 -4.82
CA GLU A 136 3.55 -19.82 -3.85
C GLU A 136 4.48 -20.40 -2.78
N ILE A 137 5.69 -19.83 -2.64
CA ILE A 137 6.66 -20.23 -1.62
C ILE A 137 6.55 -19.28 -0.43
N LEU A 138 6.10 -19.80 0.72
CA LEU A 138 5.78 -19.01 1.90
C LEU A 138 6.72 -19.26 3.08
N CYS A 139 7.09 -18.17 3.74
CA CYS A 139 7.89 -18.09 4.96
C CYS A 139 6.98 -18.07 6.18
N VAL A 140 6.69 -19.26 6.72
CA VAL A 140 5.86 -19.43 7.91
C VAL A 140 6.62 -20.14 9.04
N PRO A 141 6.44 -19.74 10.31
CA PRO A 141 5.69 -18.54 10.74
C PRO A 141 6.42 -17.23 10.39
N VAL A 142 5.77 -16.08 10.64
CA VAL A 142 6.38 -14.74 10.58
C VAL A 142 6.72 -14.25 11.99
N GLU A 143 7.62 -13.28 12.12
CA GLU A 143 7.96 -12.64 13.39
C GLU A 143 7.32 -11.25 13.48
N ARG A 144 6.64 -10.96 14.59
CA ARG A 144 6.04 -9.65 14.89
C ARG A 144 6.78 -8.94 16.01
N SER A 145 6.95 -7.64 15.89
CA SER A 145 7.54 -6.81 16.95
C SER A 145 7.07 -5.37 16.84
N ASP A 146 6.80 -4.75 17.99
CA ASP A 146 6.54 -3.32 18.11
C ASP A 146 7.75 -2.62 18.71
N TYR A 147 8.05 -1.42 18.22
CA TYR A 147 9.10 -0.58 18.78
C TYR A 147 8.81 0.90 18.53
N PHE A 148 9.64 1.75 19.15
CA PHE A 148 9.48 3.19 19.11
C PHE A 148 10.68 3.88 18.48
N ILE A 149 10.42 4.93 17.72
CA ILE A 149 11.42 5.90 17.27
C ILE A 149 11.15 7.22 17.98
N ASP A 150 12.05 7.61 18.87
CA ASP A 150 11.96 8.87 19.61
C ASP A 150 12.62 10.00 18.79
N PHE A 151 12.02 11.19 18.83
CA PHE A 151 12.55 12.41 18.20
C PHE A 151 12.11 13.65 18.96
N THR A 152 12.75 14.78 18.71
CA THR A 152 12.31 16.08 19.24
C THR A 152 11.47 16.80 18.20
N THR A 153 10.29 17.30 18.59
CA THR A 153 9.43 18.12 17.74
C THR A 153 10.04 19.48 17.47
N SER A 154 9.72 20.03 16.31
CA SER A 154 10.19 21.33 15.86
C SER A 154 9.30 21.85 14.74
N SER A 155 9.08 23.17 14.67
CA SER A 155 8.27 23.78 13.61
C SER A 155 6.85 23.18 13.54
N MET A 156 6.29 22.75 14.68
CA MET A 156 4.91 22.31 14.80
C MET A 156 3.96 23.48 14.52
N PRO A 157 2.73 23.24 14.02
CA PRO A 157 1.77 24.32 13.79
C PRO A 157 1.46 25.14 15.05
N ASP A 158 1.44 24.49 16.21
CA ASP A 158 1.42 25.16 17.52
C ASP A 158 2.81 25.07 18.15
N ALA A 159 3.47 26.22 18.31
CA ALA A 159 4.83 26.30 18.85
C ALA A 159 4.90 25.81 20.31
N GLN A 160 3.77 25.70 21.03
CA GLN A 160 3.76 25.10 22.37
C GLN A 160 4.20 23.63 22.36
N PHE A 161 4.11 22.96 21.21
CA PHE A 161 4.54 21.58 21.05
C PHE A 161 5.97 21.44 20.52
N ASP A 162 6.71 22.53 20.32
CA ASP A 162 8.11 22.46 19.89
C ASP A 162 9.06 22.12 21.05
N GLY A 163 10.17 21.43 20.74
CA GLY A 163 11.16 21.03 21.74
C GLY A 163 10.74 19.86 22.64
N LEU A 164 9.54 19.32 22.44
CA LEU A 164 9.04 18.16 23.17
C LEU A 164 9.64 16.87 22.60
N VAL A 165 9.88 15.89 23.47
CA VAL A 165 10.13 14.52 23.01
C VAL A 165 8.83 13.99 22.42
N ALA A 166 8.90 13.36 21.26
CA ALA A 166 7.81 12.69 20.58
C ALA A 166 8.23 11.27 20.22
N ARG A 167 7.23 10.40 20.08
CA ARG A 167 7.44 8.98 19.83
C ARG A 167 6.62 8.53 18.64
N LEU A 168 7.25 7.78 17.74
CA LEU A 168 6.56 7.07 16.65
C LEU A 168 6.50 5.59 16.99
N ALA A 169 5.29 5.04 17.05
CA ALA A 169 5.05 3.60 17.10
C ALA A 169 5.25 3.00 15.71
N VAL A 170 6.12 1.98 15.65
CA VAL A 170 6.36 1.19 14.45
C VAL A 170 6.04 -0.26 14.77
N HIS A 171 5.10 -0.80 14.01
CA HIS A 171 4.76 -2.21 13.99
C HIS A 171 5.52 -2.89 12.84
N ARG A 172 6.24 -3.98 13.13
CA ARG A 172 7.01 -4.73 12.15
C ARG A 172 6.55 -6.17 12.07
N VAL A 173 6.30 -6.65 10.86
CA VAL A 173 6.08 -8.06 10.56
C VAL A 173 7.13 -8.49 9.55
N LYS A 174 8.02 -9.41 9.92
CA LYS A 174 9.16 -9.80 9.11
C LYS A 174 9.18 -11.32 8.84
N PRO A 175 9.82 -11.75 7.74
CA PRO A 175 10.03 -13.17 7.47
C PRO A 175 10.81 -13.85 8.60
N ALA A 176 10.57 -15.14 8.81
CA ALA A 176 11.35 -15.91 9.79
C ALA A 176 12.86 -15.95 9.44
N PRO A 177 13.76 -16.18 10.41
CA PRO A 177 15.21 -15.97 10.26
C PRO A 177 15.89 -16.89 9.22
N TYR A 178 15.24 -17.99 8.86
CA TYR A 178 15.74 -18.92 7.84
C TYR A 178 15.32 -18.52 6.42
N CYS A 179 14.45 -17.53 6.27
CA CYS A 179 14.00 -17.01 4.99
C CYS A 179 14.87 -15.83 4.53
N PRO A 180 15.01 -15.64 3.21
CA PRO A 180 15.68 -14.48 2.67
C PRO A 180 14.81 -13.26 2.89
N ASN A 181 15.40 -12.21 3.46
CA ASN A 181 14.81 -10.89 3.50
C ASN A 181 15.21 -10.16 2.21
N VAL A 182 14.32 -10.15 1.22
CA VAL A 182 14.67 -9.69 -0.14
C VAL A 182 14.30 -8.24 -0.39
N ARG A 183 13.30 -7.73 0.35
CA ARG A 183 12.72 -6.40 0.19
C ARG A 183 12.19 -5.91 1.53
N ALA A 184 12.12 -4.59 1.70
CA ALA A 184 11.37 -3.97 2.78
C ALA A 184 10.25 -3.09 2.23
N LEU A 185 9.15 -2.98 2.97
CA LEU A 185 8.01 -2.11 2.67
C LEU A 185 7.66 -1.27 3.90
N VAL A 186 7.58 0.06 3.73
CA VAL A 186 7.04 0.98 4.73
C VAL A 186 5.60 1.35 4.37
N LEU A 187 4.66 1.09 5.27
CA LEU A 187 3.23 1.34 5.08
C LEU A 187 2.78 2.56 5.89
N VAL A 188 2.13 3.51 5.22
CA VAL A 188 1.63 4.76 5.78
C VAL A 188 0.10 4.76 5.74
N PRO A 189 -0.57 4.87 6.90
CA PRO A 189 -2.02 4.74 6.97
C PRO A 189 -2.76 5.94 6.35
N GLY A 190 -4.07 5.77 6.25
CA GLY A 190 -4.99 6.83 5.88
C GLY A 190 -5.22 7.86 6.99
N ARG A 191 -6.37 8.54 6.91
CA ARG A 191 -6.66 9.70 7.75
C ARG A 191 -7.07 9.36 9.18
N THR A 192 -7.80 8.26 9.38
CA THR A 192 -8.60 8.05 10.59
C THR A 192 -8.29 6.74 11.32
N ILE A 193 -7.53 5.85 10.69
CA ILE A 193 -7.24 4.51 11.22
C ILE A 193 -5.72 4.40 11.35
N ALA A 194 -5.24 3.98 12.52
CA ALA A 194 -3.82 3.77 12.80
C ALA A 194 -3.26 2.60 11.96
N ALA A 195 -1.93 2.60 11.75
CA ALA A 195 -1.28 1.73 10.79
C ALA A 195 -1.44 0.23 11.07
N THR A 196 -1.32 -0.19 12.33
CA THR A 196 -1.46 -1.61 12.70
C THR A 196 -2.85 -2.14 12.38
N ALA A 197 -3.91 -1.41 12.77
CA ALA A 197 -5.29 -1.78 12.43
C ALA A 197 -5.54 -1.78 10.91
N ALA A 198 -4.84 -0.91 10.17
CA ALA A 198 -4.99 -0.83 8.72
C ALA A 198 -4.28 -1.95 7.94
N PHE A 199 -3.14 -2.45 8.43
CA PHE A 199 -2.26 -3.29 7.62
C PHE A 199 -1.93 -4.67 8.20
N ASP A 200 -2.01 -4.87 9.53
CA ASP A 200 -1.84 -6.17 10.19
C ASP A 200 -3.12 -6.56 10.94
N LEU A 201 -4.27 -6.53 10.24
CA LEU A 201 -5.55 -6.90 10.83
C LEU A 201 -5.54 -8.39 11.22
N GLN A 202 -5.57 -8.68 12.52
CA GLN A 202 -5.56 -10.04 13.07
C GLN A 202 -6.93 -10.71 12.96
N TYR A 203 -7.35 -10.99 11.73
CA TYR A 203 -8.58 -11.72 11.44
C TYR A 203 -8.34 -12.66 10.26
N GLN A 204 -8.41 -13.96 10.52
CA GLN A 204 -8.12 -15.01 9.53
C GLN A 204 -6.79 -14.71 8.79
N ASP A 205 -6.82 -14.61 7.46
CA ASP A 205 -5.68 -14.32 6.58
C ASP A 205 -5.71 -12.88 6.01
N TYR A 206 -6.35 -11.93 6.69
CA TYR A 206 -6.51 -10.55 6.21
C TYR A 206 -5.30 -9.64 6.43
N SER A 207 -4.31 -10.07 7.20
CA SER A 207 -3.11 -9.28 7.43
C SER A 207 -2.27 -9.16 6.14
N LEU A 208 -2.29 -7.97 5.54
CA LEU A 208 -1.41 -7.64 4.42
C LEU A 208 0.07 -7.80 4.83
N MET A 209 0.43 -7.31 6.02
CA MET A 209 1.81 -7.38 6.51
C MET A 209 2.31 -8.82 6.66
N GLU A 210 1.47 -9.72 7.19
CA GLU A 210 1.78 -11.14 7.28
C GLU A 210 1.94 -11.76 5.89
N ARG A 211 0.98 -11.55 4.97
CA ARG A 211 1.08 -12.11 3.62
C ARG A 211 2.33 -11.66 2.89
N LEU A 212 2.71 -10.39 3.03
CA LEU A 212 3.95 -9.86 2.44
C LEU A 212 5.20 -10.46 3.12
N ALA A 213 5.21 -10.58 4.45
CA ALA A 213 6.31 -11.19 5.20
C ALA A 213 6.49 -12.68 4.89
N MET A 214 5.38 -13.41 4.67
CA MET A 214 5.44 -14.78 4.18
C MET A 214 6.09 -14.85 2.78
N ARG A 215 6.16 -13.75 2.02
CA ARG A 215 6.84 -13.71 0.72
C ARG A 215 8.25 -13.12 0.77
N GLY A 216 8.85 -13.02 1.95
CA GLY A 216 10.22 -12.51 2.11
C GLY A 216 10.33 -10.98 2.15
N ILE A 217 9.20 -10.27 2.29
CA ILE A 217 9.15 -8.81 2.36
C ILE A 217 9.03 -8.38 3.83
N ASP A 218 10.04 -7.70 4.35
CA ASP A 218 10.03 -7.14 5.71
C ASP A 218 9.14 -5.89 5.77
N THR A 219 8.05 -5.95 6.52
CA THR A 219 7.03 -4.89 6.51
C THR A 219 7.06 -4.06 7.79
N PHE A 220 6.95 -2.75 7.62
CA PHE A 220 6.97 -1.76 8.69
C PHE A 220 5.78 -0.81 8.53
N ALA A 221 4.81 -0.92 9.42
CA ALA A 221 3.70 0.01 9.49
C ALA A 221 3.98 1.01 10.62
N PHE A 222 4.03 2.30 10.31
CA PHE A 222 4.12 3.33 11.35
C PHE A 222 2.90 4.24 11.31
N SER A 223 2.41 4.60 12.49
CA SER A 223 1.38 5.62 12.59
C SER A 223 2.06 6.97 12.80
N PRO A 224 1.74 8.02 12.01
CA PRO A 224 2.25 9.35 12.29
C PRO A 224 1.90 9.83 13.70
N LEU A 225 2.66 10.78 14.23
CA LEU A 225 2.42 11.39 15.54
C LEU A 225 0.96 11.86 15.64
N GLY A 226 0.32 11.54 16.77
CA GLY A 226 -1.09 11.78 17.06
C GLY A 226 -1.98 10.55 16.86
N PHE A 227 -1.48 9.46 16.31
CA PHE A 227 -2.24 8.21 16.24
C PHE A 227 -1.84 7.23 17.33
N GLY A 228 -2.80 6.81 18.16
CA GLY A 228 -2.63 5.73 19.12
C GLY A 228 -1.37 5.89 19.96
N LEU A 229 -0.45 4.92 19.87
CA LEU A 229 0.82 4.91 20.60
C LEU A 229 1.89 5.87 20.06
N SER A 230 1.69 6.47 18.87
CA SER A 230 2.53 7.56 18.37
C SER A 230 2.07 8.87 18.97
N ALA A 231 2.66 9.26 20.10
CA ALA A 231 2.19 10.40 20.89
C ALA A 231 3.33 11.27 21.42
N LEU A 232 2.96 12.47 21.87
CA LEU A 232 3.76 13.20 22.85
C LEU A 232 3.63 12.51 24.22
N PRO A 233 4.61 12.63 25.13
CA PRO A 233 4.50 12.15 26.49
C PRO A 233 3.22 12.65 27.17
N SER A 234 2.68 11.80 28.05
CA SER A 234 1.45 12.06 28.80
C SER A 234 1.52 13.41 29.51
N GLY A 235 0.45 14.20 29.36
CA GLY A 235 0.34 15.57 29.90
C GLY A 235 0.65 16.69 28.90
N SER A 236 1.28 16.39 27.76
CA SER A 236 1.53 17.37 26.69
C SER A 236 0.89 17.00 25.35
N ASN A 237 0.26 15.84 25.25
CA ASN A 237 -0.41 15.40 24.02
C ASN A 237 -1.81 16.06 23.89
N PRO A 238 -2.01 16.96 22.92
CA PRO A 238 -3.30 17.64 22.76
C PRO A 238 -4.43 16.69 22.34
N LEU A 239 -4.13 15.50 21.84
CA LEU A 239 -5.15 14.53 21.44
C LEU A 239 -5.70 13.74 22.63
N ASP A 240 -5.06 13.81 23.81
CA ASP A 240 -5.58 13.25 25.06
C ASP A 240 -6.58 14.19 25.75
N ASP A 241 -6.75 15.40 25.23
CA ASP A 241 -7.68 16.40 25.72
C ASP A 241 -8.92 16.48 24.81
N ALA A 242 -10.07 16.05 25.33
CA ALA A 242 -11.34 16.07 24.60
C ALA A 242 -11.78 17.48 24.20
N CYS A 243 -11.32 18.54 24.91
CA CYS A 243 -11.56 19.93 24.53
C CYS A 243 -10.91 20.32 23.21
N ASN A 244 -10.05 19.49 22.64
CA ASN A 244 -9.45 19.70 21.33
C ASN A 244 -10.20 19.03 20.17
N ALA A 245 -11.27 18.28 20.43
CA ALA A 245 -12.21 17.85 19.40
C ALA A 245 -12.95 19.07 18.82
N SER A 246 -13.48 18.97 17.60
CA SER A 246 -14.09 20.14 16.94
C SER A 246 -15.27 20.76 17.70
N LEU A 247 -15.32 22.09 17.69
CA LEU A 247 -16.47 22.91 18.09
C LEU A 247 -17.44 23.10 16.90
N PRO A 248 -18.61 23.77 17.10
CA PRO A 248 -19.51 24.08 16.00
C PRO A 248 -18.81 24.93 14.94
N ALA A 249 -19.25 24.84 13.69
CA ALA A 249 -18.75 25.72 12.65
C ALA A 249 -19.15 27.19 12.91
N PHE A 250 -18.34 28.14 12.45
CA PHE A 250 -18.79 29.52 12.31
C PHE A 250 -20.02 29.59 11.39
N GLU A 251 -20.93 30.52 11.71
CA GLU A 251 -22.06 30.84 10.83
C GLU A 251 -21.56 31.46 9.50
N PRO A 252 -22.37 31.43 8.43
CA PRO A 252 -21.99 32.00 7.14
C PRO A 252 -21.59 33.49 7.19
N ASP A 253 -22.08 34.23 8.19
CA ASP A 253 -21.74 35.65 8.45
C ASP A 253 -20.47 35.84 9.30
N GLY A 254 -19.81 34.75 9.69
CA GLY A 254 -18.61 34.73 10.51
C GLY A 254 -18.86 34.82 12.02
N THR A 255 -20.12 34.87 12.47
CA THR A 255 -20.44 34.88 13.90
C THR A 255 -20.31 33.50 14.54
N CYS A 256 -20.12 33.46 15.86
CA CYS A 256 -20.06 32.24 16.64
C CYS A 256 -21.12 32.26 17.74
N LYS A 257 -22.00 31.24 17.74
CA LYS A 257 -23.08 31.10 18.73
C LYS A 257 -22.66 30.37 20.01
N SER A 258 -21.57 29.62 19.95
CA SER A 258 -21.06 28.83 21.07
C SER A 258 -20.16 29.68 21.97
N THR A 259 -20.40 29.63 23.28
CA THR A 259 -19.57 30.32 24.29
C THR A 259 -18.18 29.70 24.44
N ALA A 260 -18.04 28.41 24.12
CA ALA A 260 -16.75 27.72 24.08
C ALA A 260 -15.90 28.11 22.85
N GLY A 261 -16.53 28.71 21.84
CA GLY A 261 -15.91 29.06 20.55
C GLY A 261 -16.48 28.26 19.39
N CYS A 262 -15.97 28.55 18.20
CA CYS A 262 -16.35 27.91 16.94
C CYS A 262 -15.10 27.67 16.08
N ASP A 263 -15.24 26.73 15.15
CA ASP A 263 -14.16 26.23 14.32
C ASP A 263 -14.39 26.45 12.83
N SER A 264 -13.30 26.50 12.07
CA SER A 264 -13.34 26.55 10.60
C SER A 264 -12.90 25.23 9.98
N ARG A 265 -13.74 24.71 9.09
CA ARG A 265 -13.42 23.55 8.24
C ARG A 265 -12.51 23.91 7.05
N GLN A 266 -12.03 25.15 6.93
CA GLN A 266 -11.20 25.55 5.79
C GLN A 266 -9.94 24.67 5.69
N GLY A 267 -9.63 24.24 4.46
CA GLY A 267 -8.50 23.35 4.16
C GLY A 267 -8.75 21.86 4.47
N LEU A 268 -9.94 21.50 4.97
CA LEU A 268 -10.39 20.13 5.20
C LEU A 268 -11.53 19.75 4.24
N PRO A 269 -11.77 18.46 3.96
CA PRO A 269 -12.89 18.04 3.12
C PRO A 269 -14.23 18.28 3.81
N ALA A 270 -15.29 18.34 3.02
CA ALA A 270 -16.66 18.43 3.52
C ALA A 270 -17.04 17.25 4.43
N SER A 271 -16.43 16.08 4.26
CA SER A 271 -16.65 14.89 5.09
C SER A 271 -15.98 14.95 6.48
N GLN A 272 -15.25 16.00 6.81
CA GLN A 272 -14.73 16.16 8.16
C GLN A 272 -15.85 16.56 9.12
N SER A 273 -16.24 15.68 10.03
CA SER A 273 -17.20 16.01 11.11
C SER A 273 -16.77 17.27 11.87
N MET A 274 -17.75 18.12 12.14
CA MET A 274 -17.65 19.30 13.01
C MET A 274 -18.50 19.03 14.24
N ASP A 275 -18.40 19.92 15.22
CA ASP A 275 -19.26 19.86 16.39
C ASP A 275 -19.17 18.55 17.16
N GLN A 276 -17.95 18.00 17.25
CA GLN A 276 -17.71 16.72 17.89
C GLN A 276 -17.77 16.82 19.43
N GLN A 277 -17.59 18.02 19.99
CA GLN A 277 -17.95 18.31 21.38
C GLN A 277 -19.46 18.53 21.49
N GLY A 278 -20.11 17.93 22.48
CA GLY A 278 -21.52 18.18 22.79
C GLY A 278 -22.53 17.66 21.76
N SER A 279 -22.11 16.87 20.77
CA SER A 279 -23.01 16.25 19.79
C SER A 279 -23.43 14.84 20.23
N ASN A 280 -24.73 14.56 20.23
CA ASN A 280 -25.31 13.27 20.64
C ASN A 280 -24.67 12.04 19.97
N THR A 281 -24.09 12.19 18.77
CA THR A 281 -23.35 11.12 18.09
C THR A 281 -22.09 10.66 18.86
N TYR A 282 -21.49 11.56 19.64
CA TYR A 282 -20.24 11.34 20.37
C TYR A 282 -20.42 11.36 21.90
N LEU A 283 -21.65 11.53 22.38
CA LEU A 283 -21.97 11.52 23.82
C LEU A 283 -22.15 10.09 24.35
N ASN A 284 -21.99 9.95 25.67
CA ASN A 284 -22.19 8.71 26.42
C ASN A 284 -23.63 8.16 26.28
N PRO A 285 -23.86 6.86 26.60
CA PRO A 285 -25.05 6.14 26.17
C PRO A 285 -26.35 6.81 26.63
N ILE A 286 -27.27 6.88 25.68
CA ILE A 286 -28.69 7.05 25.95
C ILE A 286 -29.25 5.71 26.45
N ASP A 287 -30.10 5.75 27.47
CA ASP A 287 -30.80 4.57 27.96
C ASP A 287 -31.81 4.04 26.92
N SER A 288 -32.49 2.93 27.23
CA SER A 288 -33.51 2.37 26.34
C SER A 288 -34.71 3.31 26.07
N ASN A 289 -34.81 4.43 26.79
CA ASN A 289 -35.84 5.45 26.64
C ASN A 289 -35.33 6.68 25.87
N GLY A 290 -34.06 6.68 25.43
CA GLY A 290 -33.46 7.81 24.73
C GLY A 290 -32.99 8.94 25.66
N GLU A 291 -32.91 8.71 26.98
CA GLU A 291 -32.46 9.69 27.96
C GLU A 291 -30.98 9.49 28.30
N HIS A 292 -30.23 10.58 28.51
CA HIS A 292 -28.85 10.50 28.98
C HIS A 292 -28.81 9.86 30.38
N ILE A 293 -28.00 8.82 30.55
CA ILE A 293 -27.81 8.17 31.86
C ILE A 293 -27.09 9.15 32.81
N PRO A 294 -27.74 9.63 33.89
CA PRO A 294 -27.12 10.61 34.79
C PRO A 294 -25.90 10.02 35.52
N GLY A 295 -24.79 10.76 35.58
CA GLY A 295 -23.57 10.36 36.31
C GLY A 295 -22.51 9.64 35.48
N HIS A 296 -22.74 9.43 34.19
CA HIS A 296 -21.75 8.97 33.22
C HIS A 296 -21.27 10.13 32.37
N ASN A 297 -20.65 11.14 32.98
CA ASN A 297 -20.22 12.34 32.26
C ASN A 297 -18.99 12.03 31.38
N GLY A 298 -19.22 11.74 30.11
CA GLY A 298 -18.13 11.52 29.15
C GLY A 298 -17.34 12.82 28.94
N PRO A 299 -16.05 12.76 28.57
CA PRO A 299 -15.21 13.95 28.43
C PRO A 299 -15.63 14.89 27.28
N LEU A 300 -16.66 14.52 26.50
CA LEU A 300 -17.18 15.26 25.35
C LEU A 300 -18.54 15.94 25.62
N GLU A 301 -19.14 15.77 26.79
CA GLU A 301 -20.46 16.33 27.11
C GLU A 301 -20.45 17.86 27.17
N ASP A 302 -19.49 18.42 27.91
CA ASP A 302 -19.33 19.85 28.02
C ASP A 302 -18.47 20.38 26.87
N ARG A 303 -18.93 21.48 26.29
CA ARG A 303 -18.14 22.24 25.31
C ARG A 303 -17.12 23.07 26.05
N CYS A 304 -15.86 22.96 25.65
CA CYS A 304 -14.75 23.70 26.23
C CYS A 304 -13.85 24.28 25.14
N ALA A 305 -13.17 25.36 25.50
CA ALA A 305 -12.21 25.99 24.60
C ALA A 305 -11.00 25.08 24.38
N HIS A 306 -10.50 25.02 23.14
CA HIS A 306 -9.31 24.25 22.81
C HIS A 306 -8.08 24.72 23.59
N THR A 307 -7.27 23.77 24.04
CA THR A 307 -5.92 24.02 24.57
C THR A 307 -4.91 24.29 23.45
N SER A 308 -5.21 23.86 22.22
CA SER A 308 -4.51 24.28 21.00
C SER A 308 -5.48 24.70 19.91
N LYS A 309 -5.28 25.90 19.34
CA LYS A 309 -6.16 26.49 18.31
C LYS A 309 -5.65 26.25 16.89
N THR A 310 -4.72 25.32 16.72
CA THR A 310 -4.15 24.96 15.42
C THR A 310 -4.50 23.54 15.04
N ARG A 311 -4.31 23.21 13.77
CA ARG A 311 -4.18 21.82 13.32
C ARG A 311 -2.99 21.16 14.03
N PHE A 312 -3.05 19.85 14.27
CA PHE A 312 -1.99 19.19 15.04
C PHE A 312 -0.67 19.15 14.28
N GLN A 313 -0.73 18.82 12.98
CA GLN A 313 0.41 18.74 12.08
C GLN A 313 0.03 19.24 10.70
N ILE A 314 1.01 19.36 9.81
CA ILE A 314 0.85 19.42 8.34
C ILE A 314 1.46 18.18 7.68
N VAL A 315 1.11 17.92 6.41
CA VAL A 315 1.67 16.76 5.66
C VAL A 315 3.20 16.75 5.68
N THR A 316 3.85 17.91 5.61
CA THR A 316 5.32 18.01 5.66
C THR A 316 5.91 17.44 6.95
N ASP A 317 5.23 17.58 8.09
CA ASP A 317 5.69 16.99 9.36
C ASP A 317 5.62 15.46 9.30
N GLN A 318 4.59 14.90 8.67
CA GLN A 318 4.48 13.45 8.46
C GLN A 318 5.50 12.92 7.46
N VAL A 319 5.91 13.73 6.47
CA VAL A 319 7.01 13.36 5.54
C VAL A 319 8.34 13.29 6.28
N ALA A 320 8.62 14.23 7.19
CA ALA A 320 9.81 14.19 8.03
C ALA A 320 9.82 12.97 8.96
N GLN A 321 8.66 12.56 9.48
CA GLN A 321 8.52 11.31 10.23
C GLN A 321 8.76 10.08 9.36
N LEU A 322 8.19 10.02 8.15
CA LEU A 322 8.45 8.95 7.18
C LEU A 322 9.95 8.84 6.87
N GLN A 323 10.65 9.95 6.70
CA GLN A 323 12.10 9.94 6.48
C GLN A 323 12.86 9.25 7.61
N ARG A 324 12.50 9.52 8.87
CA ARG A 324 13.09 8.85 10.05
C ARG A 324 12.85 7.35 10.00
N VAL A 325 11.62 6.94 9.69
CA VAL A 325 11.25 5.53 9.56
C VAL A 325 12.00 4.86 8.41
N VAL A 326 12.11 5.48 7.24
CA VAL A 326 12.89 4.94 6.12
C VAL A 326 14.35 4.72 6.52
N ASN A 327 14.97 5.70 7.19
CA ASN A 327 16.35 5.57 7.65
C ASN A 327 16.53 4.44 8.68
N ASP A 328 15.61 4.33 9.63
CA ASP A 328 15.59 3.25 10.62
C ASP A 328 15.42 1.87 9.94
N VAL A 329 14.51 1.74 8.98
CA VAL A 329 14.27 0.51 8.22
C VAL A 329 15.51 0.08 7.44
N LEU A 330 16.13 0.99 6.69
CA LEU A 330 17.37 0.70 5.96
C LEU A 330 18.48 0.25 6.93
N SER A 331 18.61 0.92 8.09
CA SER A 331 19.58 0.53 9.11
C SER A 331 19.30 -0.85 9.71
N LYS A 332 18.04 -1.18 10.02
CA LYS A 332 17.66 -2.47 10.62
C LYS A 332 17.71 -3.64 9.66
N THR A 333 17.51 -3.40 8.37
CA THR A 333 17.44 -4.44 7.33
C THR A 333 18.76 -4.63 6.60
N GLY A 334 19.61 -3.60 6.55
CA GLY A 334 20.81 -3.59 5.72
C GLY A 334 20.54 -3.52 4.22
N LEU A 335 19.28 -3.28 3.81
CA LEU A 335 18.91 -3.11 2.41
C LEU A 335 19.26 -1.71 1.93
N ASP A 336 19.55 -1.57 0.63
CA ASP A 336 19.84 -0.27 0.02
C ASP A 336 18.57 0.58 -0.21
N LYS A 337 17.42 -0.09 -0.37
CA LYS A 337 16.16 0.55 -0.73
C LYS A 337 14.96 -0.09 -0.04
N VAL A 338 13.94 0.74 0.18
CA VAL A 338 12.61 0.32 0.62
C VAL A 338 11.58 0.52 -0.50
N HIS A 339 10.48 -0.22 -0.42
CA HIS A 339 9.22 0.16 -1.06
C HIS A 339 8.41 1.01 -0.10
N LEU A 340 7.53 1.85 -0.63
CA LEU A 340 6.58 2.65 0.15
C LEU A 340 5.15 2.29 -0.26
N LEU A 341 4.22 2.22 0.69
CA LEU A 341 2.78 2.17 0.43
C LEU A 341 2.11 3.32 1.19
N GLY A 342 1.40 4.18 0.47
CA GLY A 342 0.56 5.22 1.04
C GLY A 342 -0.91 4.93 0.76
N ALA A 343 -1.66 4.59 1.81
CA ALA A 343 -3.09 4.34 1.74
C ALA A 343 -3.87 5.64 1.96
N SER A 344 -4.79 6.00 1.08
CA SER A 344 -5.66 7.18 1.25
C SER A 344 -4.87 8.47 1.51
N PHE A 345 -4.88 8.98 2.75
CA PHE A 345 -4.10 10.14 3.18
C PHE A 345 -2.59 9.87 3.31
N GLY A 346 -2.16 8.62 3.46
CA GLY A 346 -0.75 8.23 3.38
C GLY A 346 -0.16 8.46 1.98
N GLY A 347 -1.00 8.52 0.95
CA GLY A 347 -0.62 8.86 -0.42
C GLY A 347 0.12 10.21 -0.55
N PRO A 348 -0.47 11.34 -0.09
CA PRO A 348 0.22 12.62 0.06
C PRO A 348 1.58 12.53 0.76
N VAL A 349 1.72 11.73 1.82
CA VAL A 349 2.96 11.59 2.58
C VAL A 349 4.05 10.93 1.73
N VAL A 350 3.79 9.74 1.18
CA VAL A 350 4.79 9.05 0.34
C VAL A 350 5.07 9.79 -0.97
N GLY A 351 4.06 10.46 -1.52
CA GLY A 351 4.17 11.28 -2.72
C GLY A 351 5.06 12.49 -2.53
N LYS A 352 4.86 13.26 -1.46
CA LYS A 352 5.74 14.39 -1.10
C LYS A 352 7.13 13.95 -0.66
N TYR A 353 7.26 12.81 0.02
CA TYR A 353 8.56 12.22 0.32
C TYR A 353 9.40 12.01 -0.95
N LEU A 354 8.78 11.77 -2.09
CA LEU A 354 9.48 11.58 -3.36
C LEU A 354 9.59 12.85 -4.22
N GLY A 355 8.60 13.76 -4.19
CA GLY A 355 8.54 14.88 -5.14
C GLY A 355 8.65 16.28 -4.55
N ASP A 356 8.68 16.42 -3.23
CA ASP A 356 8.88 17.71 -2.57
C ASP A 356 10.37 18.10 -2.61
N ILE A 357 10.71 19.38 -2.75
CA ILE A 357 12.09 19.80 -3.05
C ILE A 357 12.89 20.09 -1.78
N ASP A 358 12.33 20.86 -0.85
CA ASP A 358 13.11 21.49 0.22
C ASP A 358 12.51 21.31 1.63
N GLY A 359 11.42 20.55 1.78
CA GLY A 359 10.79 20.33 3.08
C GLY A 359 10.22 21.58 3.74
N LYS A 360 10.11 22.66 2.96
CA LYS A 360 9.61 23.94 3.42
C LYS A 360 8.13 24.08 3.14
N LEU A 361 7.49 24.93 3.92
CA LEU A 361 6.10 25.29 3.67
C LEU A 361 6.06 26.29 2.51
N ASN A 362 5.78 25.81 1.30
CA ASN A 362 5.78 26.62 0.07
C ASN A 362 7.12 27.36 -0.16
N GLY A 363 8.25 26.69 0.10
CA GLY A 363 9.59 27.28 -0.04
C GLY A 363 10.00 28.23 1.10
N VAL A 364 9.15 28.42 2.12
CA VAL A 364 9.39 29.29 3.27
C VAL A 364 9.57 28.47 4.55
N GLY A 365 10.51 28.91 5.40
CA GLY A 365 10.77 28.33 6.72
C GLY A 365 11.94 27.35 6.75
N GLU A 366 12.04 26.63 7.86
CA GLU A 366 13.07 25.61 8.10
C GLU A 366 12.86 24.38 7.21
N ASP A 367 13.96 23.79 6.77
CA ASP A 367 13.95 22.50 6.09
C ASP A 367 13.62 21.40 7.11
N ARG A 368 12.41 20.84 6.98
CA ARG A 368 11.94 19.76 7.85
C ARG A 368 12.54 18.39 7.50
N TYR A 369 13.24 18.25 6.38
CA TYR A 369 13.83 16.99 5.92
C TYR A 369 15.30 16.80 6.35
N ALA A 370 15.74 17.54 7.37
CA ALA A 370 17.07 17.42 7.96
C ALA A 370 18.21 17.50 6.93
N GLY A 371 18.08 18.37 5.92
CA GLY A 371 19.06 18.58 4.86
C GLY A 371 19.01 17.54 3.73
N GLU A 372 18.09 16.58 3.76
CA GLU A 372 18.00 15.54 2.74
C GLU A 372 17.29 16.03 1.48
N THR A 373 18.06 16.09 0.38
CA THR A 373 17.55 16.48 -0.93
C THR A 373 16.51 15.49 -1.46
N MET A 374 15.64 15.96 -2.36
CA MET A 374 14.69 15.10 -3.09
C MET A 374 15.38 13.88 -3.74
N GLY A 375 16.55 14.08 -4.36
CA GLY A 375 17.29 13.00 -5.02
C GLY A 375 17.79 11.93 -4.04
N GLN A 376 18.25 12.32 -2.85
CA GLN A 376 18.65 11.38 -1.80
C GLN A 376 17.47 10.54 -1.31
N ARG A 377 16.30 11.17 -1.09
CA ARG A 377 15.07 10.44 -0.72
C ARG A 377 14.63 9.47 -1.80
N GLN A 378 14.67 9.88 -3.07
CA GLN A 378 14.35 9.01 -4.21
C GLN A 378 15.32 7.83 -4.35
N ALA A 379 16.61 8.03 -4.07
CA ALA A 379 17.61 6.98 -4.16
C ALA A 379 17.35 5.81 -3.18
N LYS A 380 16.70 6.09 -2.05
CA LYS A 380 16.30 5.12 -1.01
C LYS A 380 15.05 4.31 -1.37
N VAL A 381 14.37 4.62 -2.46
CA VAL A 381 13.06 4.02 -2.79
C VAL A 381 13.15 3.21 -4.08
N ALA A 382 12.77 1.93 -3.99
CA ALA A 382 12.71 1.00 -5.11
C ALA A 382 11.40 1.12 -5.91
N GLY A 383 10.30 1.41 -5.22
CA GLY A 383 8.98 1.62 -5.81
C GLY A 383 7.99 2.15 -4.78
N VAL A 384 6.89 2.74 -5.25
CA VAL A 384 5.83 3.31 -4.40
C VAL A 384 4.44 2.82 -4.81
N ILE A 385 3.61 2.50 -3.84
CA ILE A 385 2.22 2.07 -4.03
C ILE A 385 1.32 3.19 -3.52
N PHE A 386 0.45 3.69 -4.38
CA PHE A 386 -0.60 4.64 -4.05
C PHE A 386 -1.92 3.89 -4.01
N GLN A 387 -2.42 3.55 -2.82
CA GLN A 387 -3.68 2.82 -2.65
C GLN A 387 -4.78 3.80 -2.27
N SER A 388 -5.83 3.90 -3.09
CA SER A 388 -6.95 4.86 -2.95
C SER A 388 -6.50 6.27 -2.57
N SER A 389 -5.37 6.70 -3.14
CA SER A 389 -4.63 7.88 -2.71
C SER A 389 -5.40 9.17 -3.01
N ILE A 390 -5.52 10.03 -1.99
CA ILE A 390 -6.02 11.39 -2.19
C ILE A 390 -5.05 12.14 -3.11
N PHE A 391 -5.55 12.95 -4.04
CA PHE A 391 -4.72 13.78 -4.92
C PHE A 391 -5.37 15.14 -5.21
N ARG A 392 -4.52 16.15 -5.44
CA ARG A 392 -4.90 17.58 -5.63
C ARG A 392 -5.73 18.19 -4.49
N PRO A 393 -5.31 18.02 -3.24
CA PRO A 393 -5.87 18.79 -2.14
C PRO A 393 -5.56 20.29 -2.35
N LEU A 394 -6.48 21.13 -1.88
CA LEU A 394 -6.42 22.59 -2.01
C LEU A 394 -5.13 23.16 -1.42
N ALA A 395 -4.77 24.38 -1.82
CA ALA A 395 -3.69 25.14 -1.21
C ALA A 395 -3.90 25.27 0.30
N ASN A 396 -2.81 25.45 1.06
CA ASN A 396 -2.90 25.80 2.47
C ASN A 396 -3.58 27.16 2.60
N ALA A 397 -4.87 27.17 2.90
CA ALA A 397 -5.61 28.40 3.07
C ALA A 397 -5.74 28.68 4.57
N ALA A 398 -5.26 29.85 5.01
CA ALA A 398 -5.44 30.30 6.37
C ALA A 398 -6.94 30.42 6.69
N SER A 399 -7.34 29.94 7.87
CA SER A 399 -8.71 30.12 8.36
C SER A 399 -9.01 31.62 8.49
N PRO A 400 -10.15 32.14 7.99
CA PRO A 400 -10.40 33.58 7.93
C PRO A 400 -10.66 34.13 9.34
N ASN A 401 -11.12 33.25 10.23
CA ASN A 401 -11.52 33.53 11.61
C ASN A 401 -10.53 32.91 12.62
N GLY A 402 -9.43 32.32 12.16
CA GLY A 402 -8.36 31.76 13.00
C GLY A 402 -8.70 30.53 13.85
N GLY A 403 -9.97 30.13 13.97
CA GLY A 403 -10.39 28.95 14.73
C GLY A 403 -10.11 27.65 13.98
N THR A 404 -9.19 26.83 14.52
CA THR A 404 -8.99 25.44 14.10
C THR A 404 -8.67 24.57 15.33
N TRP A 405 -8.65 23.26 15.15
CA TRP A 405 -8.49 22.28 16.22
C TRP A 405 -7.57 21.12 15.79
N PRO A 406 -6.91 20.41 16.74
CA PRO A 406 -5.92 19.39 16.44
C PRO A 406 -6.47 17.95 16.44
N LEU A 407 -7.62 17.67 17.07
CA LEU A 407 -8.11 16.30 17.30
C LEU A 407 -9.41 16.00 16.51
N GLY A 408 -9.41 14.88 15.79
CA GLY A 408 -10.61 14.31 15.18
C GLY A 408 -11.07 13.05 15.91
N LEU A 409 -12.38 12.87 15.96
CA LEU A 409 -13.01 11.65 16.47
C LEU A 409 -13.70 10.88 15.34
N ILE A 410 -13.72 9.55 15.43
CA ILE A 410 -14.48 8.68 14.54
C ILE A 410 -15.27 7.65 15.34
N SER A 411 -16.54 7.45 14.98
CA SER A 411 -17.40 6.40 15.51
C SER A 411 -17.15 5.07 14.81
N ARG A 412 -17.66 3.96 15.37
CA ARG A 412 -17.61 2.66 14.68
C ARG A 412 -18.35 2.73 13.36
N GLU A 413 -19.54 3.32 13.38
CA GLU A 413 -20.42 3.45 12.21
C GLU A 413 -19.71 4.22 11.10
N ASP A 414 -19.07 5.36 11.41
CA ASP A 414 -18.34 6.17 10.43
C ASP A 414 -17.06 5.48 9.94
N ALA A 415 -16.37 4.73 10.79
CA ALA A 415 -15.19 3.96 10.39
C ALA A 415 -15.58 2.89 9.35
N ILE A 416 -16.65 2.15 9.63
CA ILE A 416 -17.16 1.07 8.76
C ILE A 416 -17.92 1.61 7.55
N ALA A 417 -18.39 2.86 7.58
CA ALA A 417 -19.03 3.49 6.42
C ALA A 417 -18.14 3.54 5.17
N ASN A 418 -16.82 3.57 5.34
CA ASN A 418 -15.85 3.62 4.24
C ASN A 418 -15.74 2.30 3.44
N PHE A 419 -16.39 1.23 3.92
CA PHE A 419 -16.41 -0.11 3.32
C PHE A 419 -17.67 -0.36 2.49
N HIS A 420 -18.67 0.52 2.56
CA HIS A 420 -19.96 0.27 1.94
C HIS A 420 -19.92 0.49 0.43
N VAL A 421 -19.79 -0.62 -0.29
CA VAL A 421 -20.15 -0.73 -1.70
C VAL A 421 -21.45 -1.51 -1.81
N VAL A 422 -22.22 -1.13 -2.82
CA VAL A 422 -23.53 -1.64 -3.21
C VAL A 422 -23.57 -3.17 -3.21
N SER A 423 -24.73 -3.73 -2.88
CA SER A 423 -25.06 -5.15 -2.63
C SER A 423 -24.80 -6.17 -3.77
N THR A 424 -23.90 -5.90 -4.71
CA THR A 424 -23.70 -6.68 -5.95
C THR A 424 -22.36 -7.42 -6.03
N CYS A 425 -21.39 -7.16 -5.15
CA CYS A 425 -20.10 -7.85 -5.15
C CYS A 425 -20.08 -9.02 -4.16
N THR A 426 -20.30 -10.23 -4.68
CA THR A 426 -20.31 -11.46 -3.88
C THR A 426 -18.95 -11.69 -3.20
N GLY A 427 -18.95 -11.93 -1.89
CA GLY A 427 -17.73 -12.28 -1.15
C GLY A 427 -16.72 -11.14 -0.98
N GLN A 428 -17.15 -9.88 -1.10
CA GLN A 428 -16.26 -8.72 -1.01
C GLN A 428 -15.66 -8.51 0.39
N VAL A 429 -16.46 -8.70 1.44
CA VAL A 429 -16.05 -8.53 2.85
C VAL A 429 -16.64 -9.65 3.69
N ASP A 430 -15.80 -10.31 4.47
CA ASP A 430 -16.27 -11.25 5.49
C ASP A 430 -17.06 -10.51 6.58
N ALA A 431 -18.17 -11.10 7.02
CA ALA A 431 -19.08 -10.50 8.00
C ALA A 431 -18.39 -10.09 9.33
N GLY A 432 -17.28 -10.73 9.71
CA GLY A 432 -16.52 -10.42 10.92
C GLY A 432 -15.52 -9.27 10.81
N ILE A 433 -15.25 -8.75 9.60
CA ILE A 433 -14.26 -7.68 9.39
C ILE A 433 -14.60 -6.38 10.12
N PRO A 434 -15.84 -5.88 10.10
CA PRO A 434 -16.20 -4.68 10.85
C PRO A 434 -15.85 -4.78 12.35
N ASP A 435 -16.12 -5.93 12.96
CA ASP A 435 -15.83 -6.17 14.38
C ASP A 435 -14.34 -6.28 14.65
N ALA A 436 -13.63 -7.06 13.83
CA ALA A 436 -12.19 -7.22 13.97
C ALA A 436 -11.43 -5.89 13.79
N LEU A 437 -11.82 -5.10 12.78
CA LEU A 437 -11.22 -3.80 12.53
C LEU A 437 -11.49 -2.84 13.69
N TRP A 438 -12.73 -2.76 14.16
CA TRP A 438 -13.05 -1.88 15.28
C TRP A 438 -12.31 -2.30 16.54
N ALA A 439 -12.24 -3.59 16.85
CA ALA A 439 -11.46 -4.10 17.96
C ALA A 439 -9.97 -3.73 17.83
N ALA A 440 -9.39 -3.79 16.64
CA ALA A 440 -8.01 -3.37 16.38
C ALA A 440 -7.81 -1.85 16.57
N ILE A 441 -8.78 -1.03 16.15
CA ILE A 441 -8.76 0.42 16.39
C ILE A 441 -8.78 0.71 17.90
N GLN A 442 -9.70 0.09 18.64
CA GLN A 442 -9.85 0.25 20.09
C GLN A 442 -8.60 -0.21 20.84
N ALA A 443 -7.98 -1.33 20.43
CA ALA A 443 -6.75 -1.83 21.02
C ALA A 443 -5.56 -0.87 20.78
N GLY A 444 -5.51 -0.21 19.62
CA GLY A 444 -4.48 0.78 19.27
C GLY A 444 -4.67 2.15 19.90
N ASP A 445 -5.89 2.47 20.37
CA ASP A 445 -6.25 3.75 20.99
C ASP A 445 -7.08 3.56 22.27
N GLN A 446 -6.38 3.18 23.35
CA GLN A 446 -7.01 2.89 24.64
C GLN A 446 -7.70 4.10 25.29
N ILE A 447 -7.28 5.33 24.99
CA ILE A 447 -7.94 6.53 25.53
C ILE A 447 -9.23 6.78 24.75
N GLY A 448 -9.18 6.76 23.41
CA GLY A 448 -10.37 6.90 22.58
C GLY A 448 -11.43 5.85 22.91
N ALA A 449 -11.00 4.63 23.26
CA ALA A 449 -11.89 3.56 23.67
C ALA A 449 -12.74 3.87 24.92
N THR A 450 -12.24 4.76 25.78
CA THR A 450 -12.98 5.21 26.98
C THR A 450 -13.93 6.38 26.70
N TRP A 451 -13.93 6.94 25.49
CA TRP A 451 -14.75 8.10 25.13
C TRP A 451 -15.98 7.69 24.33
N GLY A 452 -17.06 8.47 24.44
CA GLY A 452 -18.31 8.22 23.71
C GLY A 452 -19.07 6.95 24.14
N PRO A 453 -20.10 6.53 23.38
CA PRO A 453 -21.00 5.46 23.77
C PRO A 453 -20.27 4.16 24.14
N GLN A 454 -20.51 3.68 25.37
CA GLN A 454 -19.95 2.43 25.86
C GLN A 454 -20.90 1.26 25.56
N PRO A 455 -20.37 0.05 25.24
CA PRO A 455 -18.96 -0.34 25.27
C PRO A 455 -18.18 -0.07 23.96
N THR A 456 -18.79 0.63 23.00
CA THR A 456 -18.23 0.78 21.64
C THR A 456 -16.99 1.68 21.60
N GLY A 457 -16.97 2.75 22.37
CA GLY A 457 -15.87 3.72 22.39
C GLY A 457 -15.79 4.57 21.11
N LEU A 458 -14.71 5.36 20.99
CA LEU A 458 -14.38 6.16 19.80
C LEU A 458 -12.93 5.90 19.36
N GLY A 459 -12.61 6.27 18.12
CA GLY A 459 -11.23 6.36 17.65
C GLY A 459 -10.77 7.82 17.55
N ARG A 460 -9.53 8.11 17.95
CA ARG A 460 -8.92 9.44 17.82
C ARG A 460 -7.93 9.47 16.67
N TYR A 461 -7.88 10.60 15.97
CA TYR A 461 -6.91 10.83 14.90
C TYR A 461 -6.48 12.31 14.84
N PRO A 462 -5.25 12.61 14.40
CA PRO A 462 -4.78 13.98 14.27
C PRO A 462 -5.43 14.66 13.06
N ILE A 463 -5.85 15.91 13.24
CA ILE A 463 -6.29 16.72 12.13
C ILE A 463 -5.08 17.29 11.40
N VAL A 464 -4.90 16.84 10.16
CA VAL A 464 -3.82 17.26 9.28
C VAL A 464 -4.41 17.85 7.99
N PRO A 465 -4.11 19.12 7.65
CA PRO A 465 -4.52 19.74 6.41
C PRO A 465 -3.75 19.10 5.25
N ARG A 466 -4.39 19.01 4.09
CA ARG A 466 -3.98 18.03 3.06
C ARG A 466 -3.10 18.58 1.95
N PHE A 467 -2.75 19.86 1.97
CA PHE A 467 -2.17 20.58 0.83
C PHE A 467 -0.80 20.08 0.34
N GLY A 468 -0.44 20.48 -0.89
CA GLY A 468 0.90 20.30 -1.43
C GLY A 468 1.17 18.94 -2.08
N TRP A 469 0.13 18.17 -2.39
CA TRP A 469 0.23 16.92 -3.16
C TRP A 469 -0.52 17.03 -4.49
N ASN A 470 0.17 17.49 -5.53
CA ASN A 470 -0.42 17.85 -6.83
C ASN A 470 0.52 17.53 -7.99
N ASP A 471 0.13 17.94 -9.21
CA ASP A 471 0.88 17.65 -10.44
C ASP A 471 2.35 18.03 -10.36
N ALA A 472 2.65 19.19 -9.78
CA ALA A 472 4.00 19.73 -9.67
C ALA A 472 4.91 18.83 -8.83
N VAL A 473 4.35 18.09 -7.87
CA VAL A 473 5.07 17.09 -7.07
C VAL A 473 5.20 15.78 -7.84
N THR A 474 4.09 15.26 -8.38
CA THR A 474 4.07 13.98 -9.11
C THR A 474 4.97 13.95 -10.36
N THR A 475 5.09 15.07 -11.08
CA THR A 475 5.94 15.17 -12.28
C THR A 475 7.43 15.10 -11.97
N ARG A 476 7.82 15.09 -10.69
CA ARG A 476 9.20 14.95 -10.23
C ARG A 476 9.53 13.56 -9.71
N ILE A 477 8.61 12.60 -9.75
CA ILE A 477 8.78 11.26 -9.17
C ILE A 477 9.25 10.28 -10.27
N PRO A 478 10.53 9.87 -10.31
CA PRO A 478 11.04 8.95 -11.32
C PRO A 478 11.00 7.47 -10.89
N VAL A 479 10.64 7.18 -9.64
CA VAL A 479 10.58 5.79 -9.14
C VAL A 479 9.36 5.07 -9.70
N PRO A 480 9.42 3.74 -9.95
CA PRO A 480 8.24 2.95 -10.34
C PRO A 480 7.08 3.12 -9.35
N ALA A 481 5.84 3.20 -9.86
CA ALA A 481 4.67 3.24 -8.99
C ALA A 481 3.53 2.32 -9.44
N LEU A 482 2.88 1.72 -8.45
CA LEU A 482 1.60 1.04 -8.59
C LEU A 482 0.51 1.94 -8.02
N VAL A 483 -0.52 2.23 -8.82
CA VAL A 483 -1.67 3.03 -8.40
C VAL A 483 -2.88 2.09 -8.36
N LEU A 484 -3.42 1.86 -7.17
CA LEU A 484 -4.53 0.95 -6.90
C LEU A 484 -5.75 1.74 -6.44
N ASN A 485 -6.93 1.47 -7.01
CA ASN A 485 -8.19 2.06 -6.55
C ASN A 485 -9.35 1.09 -6.78
N GLY A 486 -10.31 1.03 -5.85
CA GLY A 486 -11.60 0.42 -6.14
C GLY A 486 -12.46 1.34 -7.01
N LEU A 487 -13.22 0.78 -7.97
CA LEU A 487 -14.13 1.56 -8.83
C LEU A 487 -15.36 2.06 -8.05
N ASN A 488 -15.67 1.45 -6.91
CA ASN A 488 -16.75 1.85 -6.02
C ASN A 488 -16.25 2.65 -4.80
N ASP A 489 -15.04 3.22 -4.87
CA ASP A 489 -14.52 4.10 -3.83
C ASP A 489 -15.37 5.38 -3.72
N SER A 490 -16.13 5.47 -2.62
CA SER A 490 -17.01 6.60 -2.31
C SER A 490 -16.32 7.69 -1.48
N VAL A 491 -15.07 7.48 -1.06
CA VAL A 491 -14.30 8.41 -0.21
C VAL A 491 -13.35 9.25 -1.04
N VAL A 492 -12.67 8.62 -2.01
CA VAL A 492 -11.72 9.26 -2.92
C VAL A 492 -12.20 9.02 -4.36
N PRO A 493 -12.50 10.08 -5.13
CA PRO A 493 -12.92 9.91 -6.51
C PRO A 493 -11.90 9.11 -7.32
N VAL A 494 -12.37 8.06 -7.98
CA VAL A 494 -11.55 7.15 -8.80
C VAL A 494 -10.70 7.88 -9.84
N ALA A 495 -11.18 9.02 -10.37
CA ALA A 495 -10.41 9.86 -11.28
C ALA A 495 -9.05 10.35 -10.71
N ARG A 496 -8.88 10.36 -9.38
CA ARG A 496 -7.60 10.71 -8.74
C ARG A 496 -6.51 9.68 -9.05
N SER A 497 -6.83 8.39 -9.13
CA SER A 497 -5.84 7.37 -9.48
C SER A 497 -5.38 7.48 -10.92
N VAL A 498 -6.29 7.80 -11.85
CA VAL A 498 -5.96 8.11 -13.25
C VAL A 498 -5.03 9.32 -13.35
N GLN A 499 -5.32 10.38 -12.61
CA GLN A 499 -4.49 11.58 -12.56
C GLN A 499 -3.08 11.30 -12.03
N ILE A 500 -2.95 10.50 -10.95
CA ILE A 500 -1.64 10.05 -10.44
C ILE A 500 -0.90 9.21 -11.50
N SER A 501 -1.58 8.28 -12.17
CA SER A 501 -0.95 7.42 -13.19
C SER A 501 -0.45 8.21 -14.40
N ASN A 502 -1.22 9.20 -14.87
CA ASN A 502 -0.85 10.05 -16.00
C ASN A 502 0.24 11.09 -15.65
N SER A 503 0.46 11.33 -14.35
CA SER A 503 1.48 12.26 -13.87
C SER A 503 2.81 11.56 -13.61
N SER A 504 3.70 11.65 -14.60
CA SER A 504 5.09 11.24 -14.47
C SER A 504 6.01 12.29 -15.14
N PRO A 505 7.33 12.25 -14.89
CA PRO A 505 8.28 13.10 -15.58
C PRO A 505 8.16 13.01 -17.11
N ALA A 506 8.29 14.16 -17.78
CA ALA A 506 8.32 14.23 -19.24
C ALA A 506 9.70 13.81 -19.77
N GLN A 507 9.71 13.24 -20.98
CA GLN A 507 10.95 13.01 -21.74
C GLN A 507 11.69 14.33 -21.98
N VAL A 508 13.01 14.33 -21.83
CA VAL A 508 13.88 15.49 -22.06
C VAL A 508 14.65 15.30 -23.37
N PRO A 509 14.75 16.31 -24.26
CA PRO A 509 14.11 17.63 -24.17
C PRO A 509 12.58 17.55 -24.28
N VAL A 510 11.89 18.45 -23.57
CA VAL A 510 10.43 18.51 -23.58
C VAL A 510 9.98 19.20 -24.87
N VAL A 511 9.45 18.42 -25.81
CA VAL A 511 8.82 18.93 -27.04
C VAL A 511 7.39 18.38 -27.16
N GLU A 512 6.58 19.04 -27.98
CA GLU A 512 5.24 18.54 -28.29
C GLU A 512 5.35 17.46 -29.37
N TRP A 513 5.14 16.22 -28.94
CA TRP A 513 5.22 15.05 -29.80
C TRP A 513 3.84 14.79 -30.42
N THR A 514 3.80 14.41 -31.68
CA THR A 514 2.55 14.17 -32.42
C THR A 514 2.16 12.70 -32.46
N SER A 515 3.04 11.79 -32.03
CA SER A 515 2.75 10.36 -31.92
C SER A 515 3.60 9.64 -30.86
N GLY A 516 3.10 8.50 -30.38
CA GLY A 516 3.83 7.65 -29.44
C GLY A 516 5.09 6.98 -30.00
N ALA A 517 5.24 6.90 -31.32
CA ALA A 517 6.47 6.38 -31.96
C ALA A 517 7.71 7.23 -31.66
N GLN A 518 7.52 8.46 -31.15
CA GLN A 518 8.59 9.39 -30.81
C GLN A 518 9.03 9.26 -29.34
N CYS A 519 8.35 8.44 -28.56
CA CYS A 519 8.73 8.18 -27.17
C CYS A 519 9.92 7.22 -27.12
N LEU A 520 10.92 7.59 -26.31
CA LEU A 520 12.06 6.72 -26.04
C LEU A 520 11.60 5.48 -25.26
N PRO A 521 12.35 4.36 -25.32
CA PRO A 521 12.08 3.20 -24.46
C PRO A 521 11.94 3.60 -22.99
N GLY A 522 10.90 3.11 -22.32
CA GLY A 522 10.55 3.49 -20.94
C GLY A 522 9.65 4.73 -20.82
N TYR A 523 9.21 5.30 -21.95
CA TYR A 523 8.22 6.37 -22.01
C TYR A 523 6.99 5.94 -22.81
N ALA A 524 5.83 6.47 -22.44
CA ALA A 524 4.56 6.29 -23.13
C ALA A 524 3.90 7.63 -23.41
N PHE A 525 3.07 7.66 -24.44
CA PHE A 525 2.36 8.85 -24.89
C PHE A 525 1.12 9.07 -24.02
N LYS A 526 1.19 10.03 -23.08
CA LYS A 526 0.16 10.25 -22.05
C LYS A 526 -0.40 11.69 -22.11
N PRO A 527 -1.64 11.93 -21.64
CA PRO A 527 -2.27 13.26 -21.67
C PRO A 527 -1.45 14.36 -20.98
N TRP A 528 -1.54 15.59 -21.52
CA TRP A 528 -0.87 16.79 -21.04
C TRP A 528 -1.80 18.03 -21.10
N PRO A 529 -1.95 18.80 -19.99
CA PRO A 529 -1.41 18.53 -18.65
C PRO A 529 -1.91 17.20 -18.06
N PRO A 530 -1.31 16.61 -17.02
CA PRO A 530 -1.58 15.23 -16.58
C PRO A 530 -3.05 14.90 -16.19
N ASN A 531 -3.92 15.90 -16.12
CA ASN A 531 -5.38 15.81 -15.92
C ASN A 531 -6.22 16.20 -17.12
N SER A 532 -5.61 16.39 -18.28
CA SER A 532 -6.37 16.69 -19.47
C SER A 532 -7.17 15.47 -19.89
N ASP A 533 -8.32 15.72 -20.49
CA ASP A 533 -9.09 14.74 -21.27
C ASP A 533 -8.14 13.90 -22.15
N PRO A 534 -8.35 12.58 -22.30
CA PRO A 534 -7.59 11.74 -23.23
C PRO A 534 -7.56 12.27 -24.68
N ALA A 535 -8.51 13.11 -25.08
CA ALA A 535 -8.58 13.77 -26.39
C ALA A 535 -7.74 15.06 -26.51
N LEU A 536 -7.14 15.54 -25.41
CA LEU A 536 -6.29 16.73 -25.36
C LEU A 536 -4.81 16.38 -25.63
N PRO A 537 -3.92 17.37 -25.90
CA PRO A 537 -2.55 17.12 -26.28
C PRO A 537 -1.82 16.14 -25.34
N THR A 538 -0.97 15.32 -25.92
CA THR A 538 -0.23 14.25 -25.24
C THR A 538 1.27 14.53 -25.31
N ARG A 539 2.03 13.97 -24.36
CA ARG A 539 3.50 14.05 -24.33
C ARG A 539 4.11 12.71 -23.94
N CYS A 540 5.33 12.45 -24.38
CA CYS A 540 6.11 11.30 -23.93
C CYS A 540 6.48 11.47 -22.45
N ARG A 541 5.97 10.56 -21.62
CA ARG A 541 6.04 10.59 -20.16
C ARG A 541 6.49 9.23 -19.66
N LEU A 542 7.24 9.18 -18.55
CA LEU A 542 7.76 7.91 -18.05
C LEU A 542 6.63 6.87 -17.89
N ASP A 543 6.91 5.66 -18.35
CA ASP A 543 5.98 4.53 -18.34
C ASP A 543 6.27 3.53 -17.23
N ASN A 544 6.66 4.08 -16.08
CA ASN A 544 6.94 3.35 -14.85
C ASN A 544 5.76 3.47 -13.88
N ARG A 545 4.54 3.51 -14.40
CA ARG A 545 3.29 3.62 -13.65
C ARG A 545 2.36 2.51 -14.09
N VAL A 546 1.96 1.66 -13.14
CA VAL A 546 0.92 0.65 -13.34
C VAL A 546 -0.34 1.17 -12.66
N LEU A 547 -1.44 1.29 -13.41
CA LEU A 547 -2.76 1.62 -12.87
C LEU A 547 -3.61 0.36 -12.82
N VAL A 548 -4.15 0.07 -11.64
CA VAL A 548 -5.08 -1.02 -11.41
C VAL A 548 -6.33 -0.45 -10.76
N GLN A 549 -7.45 -0.57 -11.45
CA GLN A 549 -8.77 -0.21 -10.95
C GLN A 549 -9.61 -1.48 -10.83
N LEU A 550 -10.04 -1.80 -9.60
CA LEU A 550 -10.77 -3.03 -9.30
C LEU A 550 -12.27 -2.74 -9.31
N ASP A 551 -13.01 -3.40 -10.20
CA ASP A 551 -14.44 -3.17 -10.40
C ASP A 551 -15.24 -3.36 -9.11
N CYS A 552 -15.04 -4.50 -8.43
CA CYS A 552 -15.73 -4.84 -7.20
C CYS A 552 -15.02 -4.38 -5.91
N ALA A 553 -14.36 -3.22 -5.88
CA ALA A 553 -13.69 -2.76 -4.65
C ALA A 553 -14.03 -1.33 -4.21
N SER A 554 -13.92 -1.06 -2.91
CA SER A 554 -14.19 0.26 -2.28
C SER A 554 -12.92 1.02 -1.90
N HIS A 555 -13.09 2.06 -1.08
CA HIS A 555 -11.98 2.72 -0.38
C HIS A 555 -11.22 1.75 0.53
N GLY A 556 -11.94 0.80 1.12
CA GLY A 556 -11.46 -0.21 2.04
C GLY A 556 -10.82 -1.43 1.39
N LEU A 557 -10.45 -1.39 0.10
CA LEU A 557 -10.02 -2.56 -0.69
C LEU A 557 -8.97 -3.47 -0.03
N LEU A 558 -8.12 -2.95 0.87
CA LEU A 558 -7.12 -3.76 1.58
C LEU A 558 -7.75 -4.76 2.58
N TRP A 559 -8.93 -4.43 3.08
CA TRP A 559 -9.75 -5.25 3.96
C TRP A 559 -10.86 -5.98 3.21
N GLU A 560 -10.97 -5.76 1.90
CA GLU A 560 -11.89 -6.49 1.02
C GLU A 560 -11.16 -7.68 0.41
N THR A 561 -10.66 -8.54 1.29
CA THR A 561 -10.27 -9.90 0.92
C THR A 561 -11.31 -10.87 1.43
N CYS A 562 -11.12 -12.16 1.20
CA CYS A 562 -12.09 -13.19 1.54
C CYS A 562 -11.38 -14.52 1.75
N SER A 563 -12.08 -15.46 2.39
CA SER A 563 -11.66 -16.86 2.51
C SER A 563 -12.81 -17.80 2.14
N GLY A 564 -12.50 -19.09 1.96
CA GLY A 564 -13.51 -20.12 1.64
C GLY A 564 -13.97 -20.16 0.17
N GLU A 565 -14.98 -20.99 -0.10
CA GLU A 565 -15.42 -21.34 -1.46
C GLU A 565 -16.06 -20.17 -2.23
N ASN A 566 -16.62 -19.19 -1.51
CA ASN A 566 -17.20 -17.98 -2.11
C ASN A 566 -16.16 -16.88 -2.35
N CYS A 567 -14.89 -17.11 -2.00
CA CYS A 567 -13.84 -16.15 -2.22
C CYS A 567 -13.31 -16.21 -3.66
N VAL A 568 -13.71 -15.21 -4.44
CA VAL A 568 -13.38 -15.08 -5.85
C VAL A 568 -12.47 -13.87 -6.11
N ASP A 569 -11.88 -13.84 -7.29
CA ASP A 569 -11.16 -12.65 -7.74
C ASP A 569 -12.10 -11.44 -7.86
N PRO A 570 -11.61 -10.20 -7.61
CA PRO A 570 -10.21 -9.85 -7.30
C PRO A 570 -9.83 -9.98 -5.80
N HIS A 571 -10.79 -10.21 -4.91
CA HIS A 571 -10.62 -10.19 -3.45
C HIS A 571 -9.69 -11.29 -2.92
N LYS A 572 -9.70 -12.44 -3.60
CA LYS A 572 -8.76 -13.55 -3.34
C LYS A 572 -7.30 -13.19 -3.62
N THR A 573 -7.04 -12.33 -4.61
CA THR A 573 -5.68 -12.14 -5.15
C THR A 573 -5.10 -10.75 -4.96
N ALA A 574 -5.87 -9.74 -4.56
CA ALA A 574 -5.39 -8.35 -4.44
C ALA A 574 -4.10 -8.22 -3.60
N GLN A 575 -4.07 -8.75 -2.38
CA GLN A 575 -2.88 -8.70 -1.51
C GLN A 575 -1.70 -9.49 -2.10
N ARG A 576 -1.96 -10.63 -2.76
CA ARG A 576 -0.94 -11.41 -3.46
C ARG A 576 -0.31 -10.62 -4.61
N ARG A 577 -1.12 -9.92 -5.41
CA ARG A 577 -0.64 -9.11 -6.54
C ARG A 577 0.20 -7.91 -6.11
N ILE A 578 -0.05 -7.36 -4.92
CA ILE A 578 0.83 -6.34 -4.33
C ILE A 578 2.24 -6.89 -4.11
N ALA A 579 2.38 -8.09 -3.55
CA ALA A 579 3.69 -8.73 -3.41
C ALA A 579 4.34 -9.05 -4.76
N ASP A 580 3.58 -9.53 -5.75
CA ASP A 580 4.11 -9.79 -7.11
C ASP A 580 4.76 -8.52 -7.68
N TRP A 581 4.08 -7.38 -7.56
CA TRP A 581 4.60 -6.11 -8.03
C TRP A 581 5.85 -5.65 -7.26
N ILE A 582 5.89 -5.81 -5.93
CA ILE A 582 7.07 -5.48 -5.12
C ILE A 582 8.30 -6.32 -5.51
N LEU A 583 8.08 -7.60 -5.82
CA LEU A 583 9.16 -8.53 -6.13
C LEU A 583 9.64 -8.42 -7.57
N THR A 584 8.74 -8.10 -8.51
CA THR A 584 9.02 -8.21 -9.96
C THR A 584 8.90 -6.88 -10.72
N GLY A 585 8.26 -5.88 -10.13
CA GLY A 585 7.90 -4.62 -10.78
C GLY A 585 6.74 -4.74 -11.79
N LYS A 586 6.06 -5.89 -11.85
CA LYS A 586 4.98 -6.18 -12.80
C LYS A 586 3.68 -6.49 -12.10
#